data_AF-A0A7V9HHM6-F1
#
_entry.id   AF-A0A7V9HHM6-F1
#
_cell.length_a   1.000
_cell.length_b   1.000
_cell.length_c   1.000
_cell.angle_alpha   90.00
_cell.angle_beta   90.00
_cell.angle_gamma   90.00
#
_symmetry.space_group_name_H-M   'P 1'
#
loop_
_entity.id
_entity.type
_entity.pdbx_description
1 polymer ?
#
loop_
_entity_poly.entity_id
_entity_poly.type
_entity_poly.pdbx_seq_one_letter_code
_entity_poly.pdbx_strand_id
1 'polypeptide(L)'
;MAVQPADAVDLHLHTLASDGAWTPAALVDQLVAEGIRVAAVCDHDTQRSVLETMRRAERRGIHIIPGVEITTNWRDRQWHLLVYGIRPDRADEAAAPFRAVLAELDARLAWLGEDARQRFERSGRKLTSLEEIVGGRPLWPYHVLRAAIREGHAANLKTAAELTRQLGGGFNADLPLARVVEAAHQAGGLCVVAHPGRGDTVGVMTEADLEAMLAAGIAIDGLEGHYRSYTDQQTAEYREMAVRHGLLISCGSDSHAAKQPVDPKPWRAIWCADLLRRLGLEVAPLPDGEPVWEAGMPLATKPEPPPDAGSEAGVATNGAEPAATERHTYY
;
A
#
# COMPACT_ATOMS: atom_id res chain seq x y z
N MET A 1 -16.75 -15.82 1.62
CA MET A 1 -17.37 -14.94 0.62
C MET A 1 -17.03 -15.51 -0.74
N ALA A 2 -17.99 -15.75 -1.62
CA ALA A 2 -17.68 -16.15 -3.00
C ALA A 2 -17.35 -14.88 -3.80
N VAL A 3 -16.12 -14.75 -4.28
CA VAL A 3 -15.68 -13.60 -5.08
C VAL A 3 -15.99 -13.86 -6.55
N GLN A 4 -16.68 -12.95 -7.20
CA GLN A 4 -16.99 -13.05 -8.63
C GLN A 4 -15.83 -12.49 -9.47
N PRO A 5 -15.62 -12.95 -10.72
CA PRO A 5 -14.55 -12.46 -11.59
C PRO A 5 -14.54 -10.94 -11.77
N ALA A 6 -15.73 -10.33 -11.80
CA ALA A 6 -15.94 -8.90 -11.99
C ALA A 6 -16.03 -8.10 -10.67
N ASP A 7 -15.91 -8.75 -9.50
CA ASP A 7 -15.87 -8.02 -8.23
C ASP A 7 -14.63 -7.10 -8.19
N ALA A 8 -14.81 -5.91 -7.61
CA ALA A 8 -13.74 -4.93 -7.48
C ALA A 8 -12.80 -5.27 -6.31
N VAL A 9 -11.50 -5.17 -6.57
CA VAL A 9 -10.43 -5.42 -5.59
C VAL A 9 -9.35 -4.34 -5.64
N ASP A 10 -8.69 -4.07 -4.51
CA ASP A 10 -7.51 -3.19 -4.43
C ASP A 10 -6.57 -3.63 -3.30
N LEU A 11 -5.42 -4.19 -3.65
CA LEU A 11 -4.54 -4.88 -2.72
C LEU A 11 -3.34 -4.03 -2.25
N HIS A 12 -3.36 -2.72 -2.48
CA HIS A 12 -2.26 -1.85 -2.05
C HIS A 12 -2.79 -0.48 -1.64
N LEU A 13 -3.02 -0.31 -0.33
CA LEU A 13 -3.63 0.90 0.24
C LEU A 13 -2.88 1.34 1.50
N HIS A 14 -2.69 2.64 1.64
CA HIS A 14 -1.99 3.26 2.77
C HIS A 14 -2.95 4.07 3.64
N THR A 15 -2.62 4.20 4.91
CA THR A 15 -3.39 4.91 5.93
C THR A 15 -2.49 5.87 6.70
N LEU A 16 -3.07 6.56 7.68
CA LEU A 16 -2.33 7.34 8.66
C LEU A 16 -1.38 6.52 9.55
N ALA A 17 -1.32 5.19 9.46
CA ALA A 17 -0.33 4.43 10.21
C ALA A 17 1.10 4.60 9.65
N SER A 18 1.24 4.91 8.36
CA SER A 18 2.50 5.27 7.69
C SER A 18 2.46 6.72 7.17
N ASP A 19 2.30 6.87 5.86
CA ASP A 19 2.42 8.09 5.08
C ASP A 19 1.16 8.46 4.30
N GLY A 20 0.10 7.66 4.43
CA GLY A 20 -1.23 8.00 3.97
C GLY A 20 -1.93 9.05 4.82
N ALA A 21 -3.11 9.49 4.36
CA ALA A 21 -4.02 10.40 5.05
C ALA A 21 -5.38 9.75 5.33
N TRP A 22 -5.59 8.50 4.90
CA TRP A 22 -6.81 7.77 5.23
C TRP A 22 -6.82 7.35 6.71
N THR A 23 -7.89 7.70 7.43
CA THR A 23 -8.23 6.95 8.66
C THR A 23 -8.84 5.61 8.26
N PRO A 24 -8.78 4.56 9.12
CA PRO A 24 -9.50 3.31 8.89
C PRO A 24 -10.99 3.50 8.57
N ALA A 25 -11.64 4.50 9.18
CA ALA A 25 -13.04 4.82 8.89
C ALA A 25 -13.22 5.41 7.48
N ALA A 26 -12.47 6.46 7.15
CA ALA A 26 -12.56 7.13 5.86
C ALA A 26 -12.17 6.20 4.70
N LEU A 27 -11.17 5.34 4.89
CA LEU A 27 -10.80 4.33 3.90
C LEU A 27 -11.98 3.40 3.61
N VAL A 28 -12.61 2.85 4.66
CA VAL A 28 -13.74 1.92 4.48
C VAL A 28 -14.92 2.60 3.78
N ASP A 29 -15.23 3.86 4.12
CA ASP A 29 -16.27 4.62 3.43
C ASP A 29 -15.92 4.83 1.95
N GLN A 30 -14.66 5.12 1.63
CA GLN A 30 -14.19 5.22 0.24
C GLN A 30 -14.26 3.89 -0.49
N LEU A 31 -13.86 2.78 0.13
CA LEU A 31 -13.94 1.45 -0.48
C LEU A 31 -15.39 1.08 -0.84
N VAL A 32 -16.36 1.44 0.03
CA VAL A 32 -17.79 1.28 -0.28
C VAL A 32 -18.19 2.19 -1.45
N ALA A 33 -17.72 3.44 -1.46
CA ALA A 33 -18.02 4.38 -2.52
C ALA A 33 -17.47 3.92 -3.88
N GLU A 34 -16.36 3.18 -3.92
CA GLU A 34 -15.77 2.59 -5.13
C GLU A 34 -16.33 1.20 -5.46
N GLY A 35 -17.18 0.63 -4.60
CA GLY A 35 -17.74 -0.72 -4.78
C GLY A 35 -16.73 -1.85 -4.56
N ILE A 36 -15.60 -1.57 -3.90
CA ILE A 36 -14.54 -2.56 -3.62
C ILE A 36 -15.04 -3.60 -2.63
N ARG A 37 -14.82 -4.88 -2.96
CA ARG A 37 -15.26 -6.05 -2.19
C ARG A 37 -14.12 -6.69 -1.41
N VAL A 38 -12.91 -6.67 -1.96
CA VAL A 38 -11.70 -7.18 -1.32
C VAL A 38 -10.62 -6.11 -1.38
N ALA A 39 -10.00 -5.80 -0.26
CA ALA A 39 -8.88 -4.86 -0.24
C ALA A 39 -7.77 -5.32 0.69
N ALA A 40 -6.58 -4.73 0.58
CA ALA A 40 -5.50 -4.93 1.56
C ALA A 40 -4.97 -3.58 2.04
N VAL A 41 -4.72 -3.49 3.35
CA VAL A 41 -4.05 -2.34 3.96
C VAL A 41 -2.58 -2.70 4.08
N CYS A 42 -1.72 -1.92 3.44
CA CYS A 42 -0.31 -2.20 3.22
C CYS A 42 0.56 -1.02 3.66
N ASP A 43 0.25 -0.41 4.81
CA ASP A 43 1.04 0.70 5.36
C ASP A 43 2.54 0.38 5.37
N HIS A 44 3.39 1.37 5.11
CA HIS A 44 4.85 1.19 5.15
C HIS A 44 5.33 0.71 6.53
N ASP A 45 5.99 -0.45 6.55
CA ASP A 45 6.69 -1.04 7.68
C ASP A 45 5.83 -1.25 8.95
N THR A 46 4.50 -1.22 8.83
CA THR A 46 3.58 -1.37 9.97
C THR A 46 2.25 -1.98 9.60
N GLN A 47 1.60 -2.58 10.59
CA GLN A 47 0.26 -3.16 10.47
C GLN A 47 -0.74 -2.52 11.44
N ARG A 48 -0.42 -1.36 12.02
CA ARG A 48 -1.21 -0.74 13.10
C ARG A 48 -2.68 -0.50 12.73
N SER A 49 -2.97 -0.14 11.48
CA SER A 49 -4.34 0.10 11.02
C SER A 49 -5.12 -1.17 10.65
N VAL A 50 -4.44 -2.29 10.40
CA VAL A 50 -5.03 -3.49 9.77
C VAL A 50 -6.23 -4.01 10.56
N LEU A 51 -6.10 -4.27 11.87
CA LEU A 51 -7.20 -4.85 12.67
C LEU A 51 -8.41 -3.92 12.79
N GLU A 52 -8.18 -2.62 12.90
CA GLU A 52 -9.28 -1.66 12.95
C GLU A 52 -10.02 -1.61 11.61
N THR A 53 -9.28 -1.50 10.50
CA THR A 53 -9.85 -1.49 9.15
C THR A 53 -10.64 -2.76 8.88
N MET A 54 -10.09 -3.94 9.23
CA MET A 54 -10.80 -5.23 9.11
C MET A 54 -12.16 -5.21 9.83
N ARG A 55 -12.19 -4.81 11.11
CA ARG A 55 -13.44 -4.78 11.90
C ARG A 55 -14.47 -3.80 11.30
N ARG A 56 -14.03 -2.66 10.77
CA ARG A 56 -14.91 -1.66 10.14
C ARG A 56 -15.46 -2.15 8.81
N ALA A 57 -14.59 -2.71 7.97
CA ALA A 57 -14.90 -3.23 6.65
C ALA A 57 -15.85 -4.43 6.69
N GLU A 58 -15.69 -5.33 7.66
CA GLU A 58 -16.55 -6.51 7.83
C GLU A 58 -18.03 -6.12 7.96
N ARG A 59 -18.33 -5.06 8.72
CA ARG A 59 -19.70 -4.52 8.87
C ARG A 59 -20.28 -3.92 7.60
N ARG A 60 -19.45 -3.70 6.58
CA ARG A 60 -19.82 -3.15 5.26
C ARG A 60 -19.72 -4.19 4.15
N GLY A 61 -19.47 -5.46 4.49
CA GLY A 61 -19.35 -6.54 3.51
C GLY A 61 -18.06 -6.51 2.69
N ILE A 62 -17.03 -5.83 3.18
CA ILE A 62 -15.71 -5.73 2.55
C ILE A 62 -14.75 -6.66 3.28
N HIS A 63 -14.04 -7.49 2.53
CA HIS A 63 -12.99 -8.35 3.08
C HIS A 63 -11.64 -7.62 3.03
N ILE A 64 -10.99 -7.47 4.17
CA ILE A 64 -9.65 -6.87 4.25
C ILE A 64 -8.62 -7.98 4.46
N ILE A 65 -7.75 -8.16 3.48
CA ILE A 65 -6.55 -8.99 3.57
C ILE A 65 -5.52 -8.25 4.45
N PRO A 66 -4.98 -8.89 5.49
CA PRO A 66 -3.86 -8.33 6.24
C PRO A 66 -2.65 -8.14 5.32
N GLY A 67 -2.16 -6.91 5.19
CA GLY A 67 -1.01 -6.55 4.38
C GLY A 67 0.00 -5.71 5.17
N VAL A 68 1.15 -5.46 4.55
CA VAL A 68 2.16 -4.45 4.90
C VAL A 68 3.07 -4.27 3.69
N GLU A 69 3.48 -3.05 3.38
CA GLU A 69 4.53 -2.80 2.40
C GLU A 69 5.85 -2.59 3.16
N ILE A 70 6.77 -3.55 3.07
CA ILE A 70 8.03 -3.49 3.80
C ILE A 70 9.11 -2.86 2.92
N THR A 71 9.78 -1.86 3.46
CA THR A 71 10.98 -1.29 2.86
C THR A 71 12.17 -2.23 3.09
N THR A 72 12.73 -2.72 1.98
CA THR A 72 13.83 -3.70 1.97
C THR A 72 15.01 -3.20 1.15
N ASN A 73 16.17 -3.86 1.28
CA ASN A 73 17.34 -3.61 0.44
C ASN A 73 17.85 -4.91 -0.19
N TRP A 74 18.37 -4.79 -1.41
CA TRP A 74 19.11 -5.84 -2.10
C TRP A 74 20.07 -5.22 -3.12
N ARG A 75 21.36 -5.59 -3.07
CA ARG A 75 22.44 -5.02 -3.89
C ARG A 75 22.48 -3.49 -3.86
N ASP A 76 22.43 -2.92 -2.66
CA ASP A 76 22.47 -1.47 -2.40
C ASP A 76 21.32 -0.67 -3.05
N ARG A 77 20.26 -1.37 -3.47
CA ARG A 77 19.03 -0.80 -4.00
C ARG A 77 17.89 -1.09 -3.05
N GLN A 78 17.09 -0.08 -2.76
CA GLN A 78 15.87 -0.24 -1.98
C GLN A 78 14.78 -0.88 -2.85
N TRP A 79 13.96 -1.73 -2.23
CA TRP A 79 12.82 -2.39 -2.85
C TRP A 79 11.66 -2.37 -1.88
N HIS A 80 10.45 -2.26 -2.40
CA HIS A 80 9.25 -2.42 -1.61
C HIS A 80 8.65 -3.80 -1.82
N LEU A 81 8.36 -4.48 -0.72
CA LEU A 81 7.82 -5.82 -0.72
C LEU A 81 6.47 -5.82 -0.02
N LEU A 82 5.41 -6.10 -0.76
CA LEU A 82 4.09 -6.36 -0.21
C LEU A 82 4.10 -7.74 0.45
N VAL A 83 3.77 -7.78 1.74
CA VAL A 83 3.61 -9.04 2.47
C VAL A 83 2.14 -9.21 2.86
N TYR A 84 1.51 -10.26 2.35
CA TYR A 84 0.10 -10.55 2.57
C TYR A 84 -0.13 -11.74 3.47
N GLY A 85 -1.29 -11.75 4.16
CA GLY A 85 -1.83 -12.94 4.83
C GLY A 85 -1.38 -13.13 6.28
N ILE A 86 -0.50 -12.27 6.79
CA ILE A 86 -0.05 -12.33 8.20
C ILE A 86 -0.85 -11.32 9.01
N ARG A 87 -1.73 -11.80 9.89
CA ARG A 87 -2.45 -10.92 10.80
C ARG A 87 -1.53 -10.41 11.92
N PRO A 88 -1.63 -9.13 12.31
CA PRO A 88 -0.78 -8.55 13.35
C PRO A 88 -1.09 -9.06 14.77
N ASP A 89 -2.24 -9.69 15.00
CA ASP A 89 -2.62 -10.29 16.29
C ASP A 89 -2.20 -11.77 16.44
N ARG A 90 -1.49 -12.34 15.45
CA ARG A 90 -0.94 -13.69 15.57
C ARG A 90 0.20 -13.71 16.58
N ALA A 91 0.05 -14.52 17.62
CA ALA A 91 1.02 -14.70 18.70
C ALA A 91 1.79 -16.03 18.64
N ASP A 92 1.48 -16.89 17.66
CA ASP A 92 2.17 -18.18 17.51
C ASP A 92 3.66 -18.02 17.14
N GLU A 93 4.42 -19.09 17.35
CA GLU A 93 5.88 -19.13 17.12
C GLU A 93 6.25 -18.90 15.66
N ALA A 94 5.44 -19.41 14.72
CA ALA A 94 5.69 -19.25 13.29
C ALA A 94 5.63 -17.78 12.85
N ALA A 95 4.79 -16.96 13.50
CA ALA A 95 4.72 -15.52 13.26
C ALA A 95 5.82 -14.70 13.97
N ALA A 96 6.56 -15.27 14.93
CA ALA A 96 7.53 -14.52 15.73
C ALA A 96 8.66 -13.84 14.93
N PRO A 97 9.27 -14.51 13.92
CA PRO A 97 10.31 -13.89 13.08
C PRO A 97 9.81 -12.65 12.33
N PHE A 98 8.59 -12.71 11.79
CA PHE A 98 7.99 -11.58 11.08
C PHE A 98 7.65 -10.42 12.02
N ARG A 99 7.12 -10.71 13.22
CA ARG A 99 6.92 -9.69 14.26
C ARG A 99 8.23 -9.02 14.65
N ALA A 100 9.34 -9.78 14.71
CA ALA A 100 10.66 -9.22 15.01
C ALA A 100 11.18 -8.31 13.89
N VAL A 101 10.93 -8.64 12.62
CA VAL A 101 11.21 -7.76 11.46
C VAL A 101 10.50 -6.42 11.61
N LEU A 102 9.18 -6.43 11.85
CA LEU A 102 8.39 -5.20 12.01
C LEU A 102 8.81 -4.39 13.24
N ALA A 103 9.10 -5.06 14.36
CA ALA A 103 9.57 -4.38 15.57
C ALA A 103 10.94 -3.72 15.39
N GLU A 104 11.84 -4.34 14.63
CA GLU A 104 13.14 -3.75 14.31
C GLU A 104 13.01 -2.53 13.40
N LEU A 105 12.16 -2.60 12.37
CA LEU A 105 11.86 -1.47 11.49
C LEU A 105 11.26 -0.31 12.29
N ASP A 106 10.26 -0.57 13.14
CA ASP A 106 9.65 0.45 14.00
C ASP A 106 10.68 1.14 14.91
N ALA A 107 11.57 0.37 15.54
CA ALA A 107 12.62 0.92 16.38
C ALA A 107 13.62 1.78 15.59
N ARG A 108 14.02 1.34 14.38
CA ARG A 108 14.90 2.11 13.49
C ARG A 108 14.23 3.41 13.04
N LEU A 109 12.97 3.35 12.64
CA LEU A 109 12.18 4.52 12.22
C LEU A 109 11.98 5.49 13.39
N ALA A 110 11.68 5.01 14.59
CA ALA A 110 11.56 5.84 15.78
C ALA A 110 12.87 6.59 16.08
N TRP A 111 14.00 5.89 16.01
CA TRP A 111 15.33 6.50 16.17
C TRP A 111 15.61 7.55 15.09
N LEU A 112 15.37 7.23 13.82
CA LEU A 112 15.57 8.15 12.70
C LEU A 112 14.67 9.38 12.80
N GLY A 113 13.42 9.22 13.21
CA GLY A 113 12.48 10.33 13.39
C GLY A 113 12.96 11.31 14.46
N GLU A 114 13.45 10.78 15.58
CA GLU A 114 14.00 11.59 16.66
C GLU A 114 15.34 12.25 16.28
N ASP A 115 16.25 11.53 15.61
CA ASP A 115 17.49 12.09 15.07
C ASP A 115 17.21 13.23 14.07
N ALA A 116 16.28 13.03 13.14
CA ALA A 116 15.87 14.05 12.19
C ALA A 116 15.29 15.28 12.89
N ARG A 117 14.36 15.10 13.86
CA ARG A 117 13.79 16.20 14.66
C ARG A 117 14.89 17.04 15.32
N GLN A 118 15.82 16.39 16.01
CA GLN A 118 16.92 17.08 16.70
C GLN A 118 17.83 17.85 15.73
N ARG A 119 18.08 17.31 14.54
CA ARG A 119 18.91 17.99 13.52
C ARG A 119 18.24 19.24 12.97
N PHE A 120 16.94 19.17 12.68
CA PHE A 120 16.17 20.34 12.27
C PHE A 120 16.21 21.43 13.35
N GLU A 121 16.01 21.07 14.62
CA GLU A 121 16.08 22.01 15.75
C GLU A 121 17.46 22.66 15.89
N ARG A 122 18.55 21.88 15.85
CA ARG A 122 19.93 22.41 15.90
C ARG A 122 20.25 23.33 14.73
N SER A 123 19.63 23.10 13.58
CA SER A 123 19.81 23.96 12.39
C SER A 123 19.02 25.28 12.46
N GLY A 124 18.22 25.49 13.50
CA GLY A 124 17.32 26.65 13.63
C GLY A 124 16.00 26.54 12.84
N ARG A 125 15.74 25.40 12.18
CA ARG A 125 14.50 25.13 11.45
C ARG A 125 13.47 24.52 12.39
N LYS A 126 12.62 25.38 12.95
CA LYS A 126 11.56 24.94 13.87
C LYS A 126 10.51 24.11 13.12
N LEU A 127 10.08 23.01 13.75
CA LEU A 127 9.05 22.11 13.27
C LEU A 127 7.77 22.23 14.11
N THR A 128 7.12 23.40 14.07
CA THR A 128 6.00 23.73 14.96
C THR A 128 4.75 22.88 14.74
N SER A 129 4.59 22.30 13.55
CA SER A 129 3.44 21.44 13.22
C SER A 129 3.67 19.97 13.54
N LEU A 130 4.86 19.58 14.01
CA LEU A 130 5.24 18.18 14.19
C LEU A 130 4.34 17.44 15.16
N GLU A 131 4.02 18.01 16.33
CA GLU A 131 3.16 17.35 17.32
C GLU A 131 1.76 17.06 16.77
N GLU A 132 1.17 18.02 16.05
CA GLU A 132 -0.11 17.87 15.35
C GLU A 132 -0.04 16.78 14.28
N ILE A 133 1.01 16.81 13.46
CA ILE A 133 1.24 15.84 12.38
C ILE A 133 1.45 14.43 12.93
N VAL A 134 2.14 14.27 14.05
CA VAL A 134 2.31 12.98 14.73
C VAL A 134 0.98 12.52 15.31
N GLY A 135 0.20 13.42 15.91
CA GLY A 135 -1.16 13.12 16.37
C GLY A 135 -1.23 11.95 17.35
N GLY A 136 -0.25 11.84 18.26
CA GLY A 136 -0.17 10.77 19.26
C GLY A 136 0.34 9.41 18.76
N ARG A 137 0.71 9.28 17.48
CA ARG A 137 1.41 8.10 16.94
C ARG A 137 2.91 8.14 17.29
N PRO A 138 3.65 7.05 17.06
CA PRO A 138 5.10 7.08 17.10
C PRO A 138 5.69 8.07 16.09
N LEU A 139 6.66 8.88 16.55
CA LEU A 139 7.39 9.80 15.70
C LEU A 139 8.30 9.02 14.76
N TRP A 140 8.12 9.22 13.46
CA TRP A 140 8.88 8.58 12.38
C TRP A 140 9.38 9.65 11.40
N PRO A 141 10.37 9.37 10.55
CA PRO A 141 11.00 10.36 9.69
C PRO A 141 10.00 11.06 8.77
N TYR A 142 9.03 10.31 8.25
CA TYR A 142 7.95 10.87 7.43
C TYR A 142 7.25 12.07 8.08
N HIS A 143 6.95 12.00 9.39
CA HIS A 143 6.32 13.09 10.12
C HIS A 143 7.20 14.35 10.16
N VAL A 144 8.52 14.17 10.31
CA VAL A 144 9.50 15.25 10.26
C VAL A 144 9.55 15.87 8.86
N LEU A 145 9.55 15.04 7.81
CA LEU A 145 9.52 15.53 6.42
C LEU A 145 8.24 16.34 6.15
N ARG A 146 7.08 15.84 6.60
CA ARG A 146 5.79 16.53 6.46
C ARG A 146 5.74 17.85 7.21
N ALA A 147 6.27 17.89 8.44
CA ALA A 147 6.40 19.13 9.19
C ALA A 147 7.26 20.12 8.39
N ALA A 148 8.46 19.69 7.97
CA ALA A 148 9.38 20.54 7.22
C ALA A 148 8.76 21.14 5.94
N ILE A 149 7.92 20.37 5.24
CA ILE A 149 7.14 20.89 4.10
C ILE A 149 6.10 21.92 4.55
N ARG A 150 5.32 21.61 5.60
CA ARG A 150 4.28 22.50 6.12
C ARG A 150 4.84 23.83 6.64
N GLU A 151 6.05 23.84 7.19
CA GLU A 151 6.73 25.07 7.62
C GLU A 151 7.49 25.79 6.47
N GLY A 152 7.47 25.24 5.26
CA GLY A 152 8.10 25.84 4.08
C GLY A 152 9.62 25.65 4.00
N HIS A 153 10.21 24.75 4.78
CA HIS A 153 11.63 24.40 4.68
C HIS A 153 11.95 23.55 3.44
N ALA A 154 10.95 22.90 2.87
CA ALA A 154 11.03 22.07 1.66
C ALA A 154 9.73 22.13 0.87
N ALA A 155 9.77 21.81 -0.43
CA ALA A 155 8.61 21.90 -1.32
C ALA A 155 7.80 20.58 -1.40
N ASN A 156 8.46 19.44 -1.17
CA ASN A 156 7.90 18.10 -1.30
C ASN A 156 8.74 17.08 -0.49
N LEU A 157 8.30 15.83 -0.45
CA LEU A 157 8.97 14.77 0.30
C LEU A 157 10.42 14.58 -0.15
N LYS A 158 10.67 14.59 -1.46
CA LYS A 158 12.03 14.48 -2.01
C LYS A 158 12.97 15.57 -1.49
N THR A 159 12.57 16.84 -1.58
CA THR A 159 13.40 17.98 -1.13
C THR A 159 13.53 18.01 0.39
N ALA A 160 12.52 17.56 1.15
CA ALA A 160 12.61 17.41 2.60
C ALA A 160 13.60 16.30 3.00
N ALA A 161 13.57 15.18 2.29
CA ALA A 161 14.50 14.07 2.44
C ALA A 161 15.95 14.51 2.13
N GLU A 162 16.17 15.25 1.05
CA GLU A 162 17.46 15.84 0.70
C GLU A 162 17.97 16.80 1.78
N LEU A 163 17.12 17.69 2.28
CA LEU A 163 17.46 18.60 3.38
C LEU A 163 17.85 17.81 4.64
N THR A 164 17.11 16.75 4.99
CA THR A 164 17.43 15.89 6.14
C THR A 164 18.84 15.29 6.01
N ARG A 165 19.22 14.83 4.81
CA ARG A 165 20.57 14.33 4.53
C ARG A 165 21.63 15.43 4.62
N GLN A 166 21.35 16.63 4.13
CA GLN A 166 22.27 17.78 4.25
C GLN A 166 22.52 18.18 5.71
N LEU A 167 21.54 17.98 6.58
CA LEU A 167 21.69 18.13 8.04
C LEU A 167 22.38 16.92 8.70
N GLY A 168 22.86 15.97 7.90
CA GLY A 168 23.58 14.76 8.31
C GLY A 168 22.71 13.64 8.86
N GLY A 169 21.39 13.71 8.68
CA GLY A 169 20.44 12.70 9.14
C GLY A 169 20.07 11.69 8.05
N GLY A 170 19.37 10.64 8.45
CA GLY A 170 18.72 9.67 7.57
C GLY A 170 17.20 9.71 7.71
N PHE A 171 16.49 9.07 6.79
CA PHE A 171 15.02 8.95 6.87
C PHE A 171 14.48 7.58 6.42
N ASN A 172 15.31 6.74 5.79
CA ASN A 172 14.93 5.40 5.38
C ASN A 172 15.46 4.38 6.39
N ALA A 173 14.59 3.48 6.83
CA ALA A 173 14.98 2.22 7.43
C ALA A 173 14.70 1.11 6.42
N ASP A 174 15.61 0.17 6.28
CA ASP A 174 15.40 -1.02 5.46
C ASP A 174 16.03 -2.25 6.11
N LEU A 175 15.61 -3.42 5.65
CA LEU A 175 16.18 -4.72 6.02
C LEU A 175 16.50 -5.53 4.76
N PRO A 176 17.47 -6.48 4.83
CA PRO A 176 17.80 -7.32 3.68
C PRO A 176 16.57 -8.07 3.17
N LEU A 177 16.32 -7.98 1.86
CA LEU A 177 15.14 -8.57 1.20
C LEU A 177 14.97 -10.06 1.55
N ALA A 178 16.05 -10.84 1.49
CA ALA A 178 16.06 -12.27 1.83
C ALA A 178 15.52 -12.54 3.24
N ARG A 179 15.96 -11.75 4.23
CA ARG A 179 15.52 -11.89 5.63
C ARG A 179 14.02 -11.62 5.78
N VAL A 180 13.50 -10.61 5.08
CA VAL A 180 12.08 -10.26 5.14
C VAL A 180 11.23 -11.35 4.50
N VAL A 181 11.64 -11.86 3.33
CA VAL A 181 10.96 -12.98 2.65
C VAL A 181 10.95 -14.23 3.52
N GLU A 182 12.10 -14.63 4.07
CA GLU A 182 12.19 -15.79 4.96
C GLU A 182 11.29 -15.67 6.18
N ALA A 183 11.29 -14.51 6.85
CA ALA A 183 10.46 -14.27 8.03
C ALA A 183 8.96 -14.29 7.69
N ALA A 184 8.57 -13.71 6.56
CA ALA A 184 7.19 -13.71 6.08
C ALA A 184 6.72 -15.12 5.73
N HIS A 185 7.53 -15.90 5.01
CA HIS A 185 7.23 -17.28 4.65
C HIS A 185 7.10 -18.20 5.86
N GLN A 186 7.96 -18.05 6.87
CA GLN A 186 7.83 -18.78 8.14
C GLN A 186 6.48 -18.49 8.82
N ALA A 187 5.99 -17.26 8.72
CA ALA A 187 4.66 -16.88 9.21
C ALA A 187 3.51 -17.31 8.28
N GLY A 188 3.80 -17.93 7.12
CA GLY A 188 2.81 -18.33 6.12
C GLY A 188 2.30 -17.19 5.24
N GLY A 189 3.01 -16.05 5.20
CA GLY A 189 2.69 -14.93 4.32
C GLY A 189 3.20 -15.14 2.89
N LEU A 190 2.70 -14.30 1.98
CA LEU A 190 3.14 -14.24 0.59
C LEU A 190 3.85 -12.92 0.32
N CYS A 191 4.94 -12.96 -0.44
CA CYS A 191 5.84 -11.86 -0.74
C CYS A 191 5.74 -11.45 -2.21
N VAL A 192 5.23 -10.24 -2.46
CA VAL A 192 5.01 -9.69 -3.81
C VAL A 192 5.86 -8.43 -3.98
N VAL A 193 6.63 -8.33 -5.06
CA VAL A 193 7.36 -7.08 -5.37
C VAL A 193 6.35 -6.00 -5.72
N ALA A 194 6.36 -4.92 -4.94
CA ALA A 194 5.49 -3.77 -5.14
C ALA A 194 5.95 -2.94 -6.32
N HIS A 195 4.99 -2.44 -7.10
CA HIS A 195 5.16 -1.50 -8.22
C HIS A 195 6.49 -1.59 -8.98
N PRO A 196 6.88 -2.78 -9.50
CA PRO A 196 8.19 -2.97 -10.14
C PRO A 196 8.49 -2.01 -11.31
N GLY A 197 7.47 -1.43 -11.95
CA GLY A 197 7.57 -0.44 -13.01
C GLY A 197 7.69 1.01 -12.57
N ARG A 198 7.74 1.28 -11.26
CA ARG A 198 7.83 2.63 -10.72
C ARG A 198 9.27 3.16 -10.78
N GLY A 199 9.50 4.16 -11.63
CA GLY A 199 10.83 4.70 -11.90
C GLY A 199 11.25 5.94 -11.09
N ASP A 200 10.39 6.48 -10.23
CA ASP A 200 10.59 7.78 -9.56
C ASP A 200 11.52 7.74 -8.32
N THR A 201 11.78 6.56 -7.76
CA THR A 201 12.42 6.41 -6.44
C THR A 201 13.54 5.39 -6.44
N VAL A 202 13.24 4.15 -6.84
CA VAL A 202 14.15 2.99 -6.73
C VAL A 202 14.55 2.39 -8.08
N GLY A 203 14.10 2.99 -9.19
CA GLY A 203 14.31 2.49 -10.53
C GLY A 203 13.36 1.33 -10.89
N VAL A 204 13.20 1.08 -12.18
CA VAL A 204 12.34 0.01 -12.70
C VAL A 204 13.01 -1.35 -12.54
N MET A 205 12.26 -2.38 -12.14
CA MET A 205 12.71 -3.76 -12.09
C MET A 205 12.88 -4.29 -13.52
N THR A 206 14.06 -4.80 -13.82
CA THR A 206 14.27 -5.58 -15.05
C THR A 206 14.04 -7.07 -14.78
N GLU A 207 13.82 -7.85 -15.85
CA GLU A 207 13.78 -9.29 -15.71
C GLU A 207 15.09 -9.86 -15.14
N ALA A 208 16.24 -9.28 -15.51
CA ALA A 208 17.54 -9.68 -14.97
C ALA A 208 17.66 -9.42 -13.45
N ASP A 209 17.01 -8.37 -12.92
CA ASP A 209 16.93 -8.14 -11.48
C ASP A 209 16.16 -9.28 -10.80
N LEU A 210 14.99 -9.64 -11.34
CA LEU A 210 14.17 -10.74 -10.82
C LEU A 210 14.92 -12.07 -10.87
N GLU A 211 15.48 -12.43 -12.03
CA GLU A 211 16.27 -13.66 -12.20
C GLU A 211 17.42 -13.72 -11.21
N ALA A 212 18.10 -12.59 -10.97
CA ALA A 212 19.19 -12.53 -10.02
C ALA A 212 18.74 -12.63 -8.54
N MET A 213 17.54 -12.13 -8.20
CA MET A 213 16.94 -12.37 -6.88
C MET A 213 16.60 -13.85 -6.68
N LEU A 214 15.95 -14.46 -7.67
CA LEU A 214 15.57 -15.88 -7.64
C LEU A 214 16.81 -16.79 -7.59
N ALA A 215 17.84 -16.49 -8.39
CA ALA A 215 19.12 -17.21 -8.37
C ALA A 215 19.88 -17.06 -7.04
N ALA A 216 19.63 -15.98 -6.29
CA ALA A 216 20.15 -15.78 -4.93
C ALA A 216 19.33 -16.52 -3.85
N GLY A 217 18.29 -17.27 -4.23
CA GLY A 217 17.44 -18.02 -3.31
C GLY A 217 16.34 -17.17 -2.64
N ILE A 218 16.12 -15.94 -3.10
CA ILE A 218 15.05 -15.09 -2.59
C ILE A 218 13.74 -15.52 -3.23
N ALA A 219 12.91 -16.24 -2.48
CA ALA A 219 11.66 -16.82 -2.97
C ALA A 219 10.53 -15.76 -3.04
N ILE A 220 10.56 -14.90 -4.06
CA ILE A 220 9.44 -14.00 -4.36
C ILE A 220 8.25 -14.83 -4.86
N ASP A 221 7.04 -14.52 -4.38
CA ASP A 221 5.81 -15.22 -4.76
C ASP A 221 5.08 -14.55 -5.94
N GLY A 222 5.26 -13.24 -6.13
CA GLY A 222 4.49 -12.49 -7.12
C GLY A 222 5.03 -11.11 -7.48
N LEU A 223 4.41 -10.52 -8.50
CA LEU A 223 4.63 -9.14 -8.93
C LEU A 223 3.33 -8.34 -8.87
N GLU A 224 3.39 -7.07 -8.49
CA GLU A 224 2.30 -6.11 -8.71
C GLU A 224 2.25 -5.72 -10.19
N GLY A 225 1.57 -6.56 -10.98
CA GLY A 225 1.46 -6.38 -12.44
C GLY A 225 0.42 -5.35 -12.86
N HIS A 226 -0.53 -5.02 -11.97
CA HIS A 226 -1.52 -3.96 -12.18
C HIS A 226 -1.31 -2.84 -11.18
N TYR A 227 -0.86 -1.69 -11.67
CA TYR A 227 -0.56 -0.54 -10.83
C TYR A 227 -1.17 0.74 -11.42
N ARG A 228 -1.53 1.70 -10.57
CA ARG A 228 -2.30 2.90 -10.97
C ARG A 228 -1.76 3.63 -12.20
N SER A 229 -0.44 3.68 -12.38
CA SER A 229 0.24 4.43 -13.44
C SER A 229 0.79 3.57 -14.57
N TYR A 230 0.55 2.26 -14.58
CA TYR A 230 1.02 1.41 -15.67
C TYR A 230 0.17 1.63 -16.91
N THR A 231 0.85 1.64 -18.06
CA THR A 231 0.20 1.43 -19.34
C THR A 231 -0.20 -0.04 -19.50
N ASP A 232 -1.06 -0.34 -20.46
CA ASP A 232 -1.36 -1.73 -20.82
C ASP A 232 -0.10 -2.48 -21.26
N GLN A 233 0.84 -1.80 -21.93
CA GLN A 233 2.11 -2.41 -22.32
C GLN A 233 2.92 -2.82 -21.08
N GLN A 234 3.08 -1.94 -20.09
CA GLN A 234 3.80 -2.29 -18.85
C GLN A 234 3.07 -3.40 -18.07
N THR A 235 1.74 -3.34 -18.04
CA THR A 235 0.92 -4.39 -17.44
C THR A 235 1.15 -5.74 -18.12
N ALA A 236 1.15 -5.78 -19.46
CA ALA A 236 1.47 -6.98 -20.23
C ALA A 236 2.89 -7.49 -19.93
N GLU A 237 3.89 -6.61 -19.94
CA GLU A 237 5.29 -6.95 -19.65
C GLU A 237 5.45 -7.64 -18.29
N TYR A 238 4.88 -7.09 -17.21
CA TYR A 238 4.96 -7.70 -15.88
C TYR A 238 4.11 -8.97 -15.75
N ARG A 239 2.98 -9.06 -16.46
CA ARG A 239 2.18 -10.30 -16.49
C ARG A 239 2.92 -11.42 -17.21
N GLU A 240 3.53 -11.15 -18.35
CA GLU A 240 4.34 -12.11 -19.10
C GLU A 240 5.58 -12.54 -18.31
N MET A 241 6.25 -11.59 -17.64
CA MET A 241 7.35 -11.90 -16.74
C MET A 241 6.90 -12.83 -15.61
N ALA A 242 5.79 -12.52 -14.93
CA ALA A 242 5.28 -13.37 -13.86
C ALA A 242 4.95 -14.78 -14.37
N VAL A 243 4.28 -14.91 -15.52
CA VAL A 243 3.96 -16.21 -16.14
C VAL A 243 5.22 -17.03 -16.44
N ARG A 244 6.25 -16.41 -17.03
CA ARG A 244 7.51 -17.10 -17.35
C ARG A 244 8.23 -17.67 -16.12
N HIS A 245 8.09 -17.01 -14.98
CA HIS A 245 8.73 -17.40 -13.72
C HIS A 245 7.78 -18.11 -12.73
N GLY A 246 6.54 -18.41 -13.13
CA GLY A 246 5.56 -19.08 -12.29
C GLY A 246 5.09 -18.25 -11.07
N LEU A 247 5.14 -16.92 -11.19
CA LEU A 247 4.80 -15.97 -10.15
C LEU A 247 3.34 -15.53 -10.20
N LEU A 248 2.81 -15.15 -9.04
CA LEU A 248 1.47 -14.60 -8.87
C LEU A 248 1.40 -13.14 -9.37
N ILE A 249 0.19 -12.68 -9.66
CA ILE A 249 -0.10 -11.28 -9.98
C ILE A 249 -0.93 -10.65 -8.86
N SER A 250 -0.46 -9.49 -8.38
CA SER A 250 -1.23 -8.56 -7.55
C SER A 250 -1.71 -7.34 -8.36
N CYS A 251 -2.66 -6.61 -7.78
CA CYS A 251 -3.18 -5.35 -8.28
C CYS A 251 -3.37 -4.34 -7.15
N GLY A 252 -2.88 -3.11 -7.35
CA GLY A 252 -2.88 -2.09 -6.30
C GLY A 252 -2.97 -0.67 -6.85
N SER A 253 -3.72 0.18 -6.17
CA SER A 253 -3.74 1.62 -6.48
C SER A 253 -2.59 2.37 -5.84
N ASP A 254 -2.03 1.88 -4.73
CA ASP A 254 -1.10 2.63 -3.90
C ASP A 254 -1.73 3.97 -3.45
N SER A 255 -3.01 3.90 -3.07
CA SER A 255 -3.79 5.06 -2.62
C SER A 255 -3.34 5.47 -1.22
N HIS A 256 -2.92 6.72 -1.10
CA HIS A 256 -2.49 7.31 0.16
C HIS A 256 -3.53 8.25 0.74
N ALA A 257 -4.30 8.96 -0.09
CA ALA A 257 -5.30 9.91 0.32
C ALA A 257 -6.36 10.10 -0.76
N ALA A 258 -7.48 10.73 -0.39
CA ALA A 258 -8.56 11.04 -1.32
C ALA A 258 -8.02 11.83 -2.53
N LYS A 259 -8.15 11.26 -3.72
CA LYS A 259 -7.71 11.82 -5.01
C LYS A 259 -6.22 12.19 -5.08
N GLN A 260 -5.40 11.67 -4.15
CA GLN A 260 -3.99 12.06 -4.03
C GLN A 260 -3.13 10.84 -3.70
N PRO A 261 -2.39 10.30 -4.67
CA PRO A 261 -2.46 10.63 -6.11
C PRO A 261 -3.74 10.10 -6.78
N VAL A 262 -4.37 9.09 -6.18
CA VAL A 262 -5.59 8.44 -6.67
C VAL A 262 -6.44 7.97 -5.48
N ASP A 263 -7.75 7.91 -5.69
CA ASP A 263 -8.64 7.10 -4.85
C ASP A 263 -8.36 5.59 -5.07
N PRO A 264 -8.80 4.69 -4.17
CA PRO A 264 -8.76 3.25 -4.40
C PRO A 264 -9.31 2.88 -5.79
N LYS A 265 -8.62 1.98 -6.49
CA LYS A 265 -8.90 1.65 -7.89
C LYS A 265 -9.58 0.28 -7.98
N PRO A 266 -10.78 0.16 -8.60
CA PRO A 266 -11.55 -1.08 -8.59
C PRO A 266 -11.03 -2.08 -9.64
N TRP A 267 -9.90 -2.75 -9.38
CA TRP A 267 -9.37 -3.80 -10.24
C TRP A 267 -10.30 -5.02 -10.27
N ARG A 268 -10.35 -5.78 -11.37
CA ARG A 268 -11.18 -7.00 -11.42
C ARG A 268 -10.53 -8.11 -10.61
N ALA A 269 -11.27 -8.77 -9.73
CA ALA A 269 -10.77 -9.89 -8.91
C ALA A 269 -10.11 -10.99 -9.75
N ILE A 270 -10.60 -11.23 -10.97
CA ILE A 270 -10.03 -12.24 -11.86
C ILE A 270 -8.57 -11.95 -12.25
N TRP A 271 -8.13 -10.68 -12.24
CA TRP A 271 -6.78 -10.29 -12.65
C TRP A 271 -5.68 -10.76 -11.69
N CYS A 272 -6.05 -11.06 -10.44
CA CYS A 272 -5.20 -11.55 -9.37
C CYS A 272 -5.77 -12.82 -8.70
N ALA A 273 -6.59 -13.59 -9.42
CA ALA A 273 -7.33 -14.73 -8.84
C ALA A 273 -6.44 -15.76 -8.15
N ASP A 274 -5.27 -16.08 -8.72
CA ASP A 274 -4.35 -17.06 -8.12
C ASP A 274 -3.78 -16.58 -6.78
N LEU A 275 -3.49 -15.28 -6.67
CA LEU A 275 -3.09 -14.66 -5.40
C LEU A 275 -4.22 -14.73 -4.38
N LEU A 276 -5.44 -14.36 -4.77
CA LEU A 276 -6.61 -14.41 -3.89
C LEU A 276 -6.87 -15.84 -3.39
N ARG A 277 -6.77 -16.86 -4.25
CA ARG A 277 -6.92 -18.28 -3.85
C ARG A 277 -5.84 -18.70 -2.87
N ARG A 278 -4.58 -18.31 -3.09
CA ARG A 278 -3.48 -18.57 -2.14
C ARG A 278 -3.69 -17.88 -0.78
N LEU A 279 -4.47 -16.80 -0.75
CA LEU A 279 -4.89 -16.09 0.46
C LEU A 279 -6.22 -16.60 1.05
N GLY A 280 -6.76 -17.71 0.53
CA GLY A 280 -7.98 -18.34 1.04
C GLY A 280 -9.29 -17.74 0.52
N LEU A 281 -9.25 -16.97 -0.56
CA LEU A 281 -10.41 -16.38 -1.20
C LEU A 281 -10.67 -17.05 -2.55
N GLU A 282 -11.75 -17.83 -2.63
CA GLU A 282 -12.17 -18.43 -3.89
C GLU A 282 -12.76 -17.38 -4.84
N VAL A 283 -12.17 -17.31 -6.04
CA VAL A 283 -12.66 -16.51 -7.16
C VAL A 283 -13.28 -17.46 -8.17
N ALA A 284 -14.55 -17.24 -8.52
CA ALA A 284 -15.23 -18.07 -9.50
C ALA A 284 -14.48 -18.07 -10.84
N PRO A 285 -14.50 -19.17 -11.60
CA PRO A 285 -13.80 -19.23 -12.88
C PRO A 285 -14.47 -18.33 -13.92
N LEU A 286 -13.70 -17.93 -14.93
CA LEU A 286 -14.27 -17.38 -16.16
C LEU A 286 -14.90 -18.50 -17.00
N PRO A 287 -15.87 -18.16 -17.86
CA PRO A 287 -16.29 -19.03 -18.94
C PRO A 287 -15.10 -19.47 -19.82
N ASP A 288 -15.19 -20.67 -20.37
CA ASP A 288 -14.13 -21.22 -21.22
C ASP A 288 -13.83 -20.29 -22.41
N GLY A 289 -12.54 -19.99 -22.60
CA GLY A 289 -12.06 -19.15 -23.70
C GLY A 289 -12.08 -17.65 -23.42
N GLU A 290 -12.65 -17.18 -22.31
CA GLU A 290 -12.52 -15.77 -21.92
C GLU A 290 -11.12 -15.46 -21.38
N PRO A 291 -10.48 -14.37 -21.85
CA PRO A 291 -9.18 -13.99 -21.36
C PRO A 291 -9.27 -13.43 -19.94
N VAL A 292 -8.30 -13.79 -19.09
CA VAL A 292 -8.17 -13.19 -17.76
C VAL A 292 -7.97 -11.67 -17.86
N TRP A 293 -7.11 -11.24 -18.78
CA TRP A 293 -6.81 -9.83 -19.02
C TRP A 293 -6.31 -9.61 -20.45
N GLU A 294 -6.66 -8.48 -21.03
CA GLU A 294 -6.15 -7.97 -22.32
C GLU A 294 -6.03 -6.44 -22.25
N ALA A 295 -5.22 -5.87 -23.14
CA ALA A 295 -5.10 -4.42 -23.27
C ALA A 295 -6.47 -3.76 -23.54
N GLY A 296 -6.73 -2.64 -22.87
CA GLY A 296 -8.01 -1.92 -22.95
C GLY A 296 -9.16 -2.55 -22.17
N MET A 297 -8.95 -3.68 -21.48
CA MET A 297 -9.99 -4.29 -20.66
C MET A 297 -10.37 -3.34 -19.50
N PRO A 298 -11.66 -3.02 -19.30
CA PRO A 298 -12.06 -2.06 -18.28
C PRO A 298 -11.88 -2.61 -16.86
N LEU A 299 -11.82 -1.67 -15.91
CA LEU A 299 -11.90 -1.96 -14.47
C LEU A 299 -13.24 -2.59 -14.09
N ALA A 300 -13.34 -3.08 -12.86
CA ALA A 300 -14.62 -3.55 -12.32
C ALA A 300 -15.64 -2.42 -12.29
N THR A 301 -16.88 -2.72 -12.70
CA THR A 301 -17.97 -1.74 -12.65
C THR A 301 -18.52 -1.67 -11.25
N LYS A 302 -18.72 -0.44 -10.76
CA LYS A 302 -19.39 -0.21 -9.48
C LYS A 302 -20.79 -0.86 -9.52
N PRO A 303 -21.17 -1.66 -8.51
CA PRO A 303 -22.52 -2.20 -8.43
C PRO A 303 -23.55 -1.07 -8.40
N GLU A 304 -24.66 -1.23 -9.10
CA GLU A 304 -25.79 -0.31 -8.93
C GLU A 304 -26.26 -0.36 -7.46
N PRO A 305 -26.56 0.78 -6.84
CA PRO A 305 -27.17 0.76 -5.52
C PRO A 305 -28.47 -0.06 -5.59
N PRO A 306 -28.78 -0.85 -4.54
CA PRO A 306 -30.04 -1.58 -4.53
C PRO A 306 -31.20 -0.58 -4.75
N PRO A 307 -32.24 -0.97 -5.53
CA PRO A 307 -33.38 -0.10 -5.77
C PRO A 307 -33.97 0.32 -4.42
N ASP A 308 -34.14 1.63 -4.27
CA ASP A 308 -34.53 2.26 -3.02
C ASP A 308 -35.84 1.64 -2.52
N ALA A 309 -35.81 1.01 -1.36
CA ALA A 309 -37.01 0.47 -0.72
C ALA A 309 -37.78 1.64 -0.09
N GLY A 310 -38.40 2.47 -0.95
CA GLY A 310 -39.43 3.45 -0.64
C GLY A 310 -39.15 4.40 0.52
N SER A 311 -38.80 5.65 0.20
CA SER A 311 -39.21 6.78 1.04
C SER A 311 -39.76 7.92 0.19
N GLU A 312 -41.09 8.05 0.20
CA GLU A 312 -41.75 9.34 0.03
C GLU A 312 -41.31 10.27 1.16
N ALA A 313 -40.58 11.34 0.85
CA ALA A 313 -40.65 12.62 1.54
C ALA A 313 -39.75 13.63 0.82
N GLY A 314 -40.36 14.56 0.10
CA GLY A 314 -39.67 15.76 -0.36
C GLY A 314 -39.34 16.67 0.82
N VAL A 315 -38.09 17.10 0.93
CA VAL A 315 -37.71 18.30 1.69
C VAL A 315 -36.56 19.01 0.96
N ALA A 316 -36.69 20.34 0.94
CA ALA A 316 -35.94 21.32 0.19
C ALA A 316 -34.42 21.32 0.41
N THR A 317 -33.71 21.64 -0.68
CA THR A 317 -32.28 21.94 -0.75
C THR A 317 -31.98 23.29 -0.09
N ASN A 318 -31.04 23.32 0.86
CA ASN A 318 -30.28 24.53 1.20
C ASN A 318 -28.79 24.20 1.20
N GLY A 319 -28.03 25.03 0.49
CA GLY A 319 -26.64 24.79 0.11
C GLY A 319 -25.60 25.04 1.20
N ALA A 320 -24.40 24.52 0.93
CA ALA A 320 -23.12 25.10 1.31
C ALA A 320 -22.04 24.51 0.39
N GLU A 321 -21.28 25.37 -0.29
CA GLU A 321 -20.08 24.98 -1.05
C GLU A 321 -18.99 24.49 -0.08
N PRO A 322 -18.24 23.42 -0.40
CA PRO A 322 -17.04 23.09 0.34
C PRO A 322 -15.86 23.95 -0.10
N ALA A 323 -15.16 24.47 0.89
CA ALA A 323 -13.94 25.26 0.76
C ALA A 323 -12.83 24.51 0.01
N ALA A 324 -12.04 25.29 -0.72
CA ALA A 324 -10.89 24.84 -1.52
C ALA A 324 -9.87 24.08 -0.66
N THR A 325 -9.56 22.85 -1.08
CA THR A 325 -8.45 22.05 -0.53
C THR A 325 -7.16 22.42 -1.26
N GLU A 326 -6.14 22.78 -0.47
CA GLU A 326 -4.80 23.13 -0.95
C GLU A 326 -4.14 21.95 -1.66
N ARG A 327 -3.54 22.25 -2.81
CA ARG A 327 -2.83 21.28 -3.65
C ARG A 327 -1.43 21.06 -3.08
N HIS A 328 -1.16 19.85 -2.58
CA HIS A 328 0.20 19.39 -2.36
C HIS A 328 0.55 18.32 -3.39
N THR A 329 1.53 18.62 -4.25
CA THR A 329 2.12 17.67 -5.19
C THR A 329 3.03 16.70 -4.42
N TYR A 330 2.68 15.43 -4.39
CA TYR A 330 3.52 14.34 -3.90
C TYR A 330 4.33 13.76 -5.07
N TYR A 331 5.66 13.89 -5.00
CA TYR A 331 6.66 13.11 -5.76
C TYR A 331 7.91 12.96 -4.89
#